data_AF-A0A372N916-F1
#
_entry.id   AF-A0A372N916-F1
#
_cell.length_a   1.000
_cell.length_b   1.000
_cell.length_c   1.000
_cell.angle_alpha   90.00
_cell.angle_beta   90.00
_cell.angle_gamma   90.00
#
_symmetry.space_group_name_H-M   'P 1'
#
loop_
_entity.id
_entity.type
_entity.pdbx_description
1 polymer ?
#
loop_
_entity_poly.entity_id
_entity_poly.type
_entity_poly.pdbx_seq_one_letter_code
_entity_poly.pdbx_strand_id
1 'polypeptide(L)'
;MAVASKRIRRRIGDILQIDLGDGQHCYAQVSGEPVMVFFDGIFTEAILIDDIPTLPVAFRLSVSNFAVTRGVWPVIGSRPLTPENAEEPFFYKQDDRGRLFLYHSSFASQNYERPASLADCIGLECAAVWDPEHVIDRLRDHALGKPNRWVESLKVKAPSIPG
;
A
#
# COMPACT_ATOMS: atom_id res chain seq x y z
N MET A 1 -16.32 -24.46 -17.74
CA MET A 1 -15.56 -23.71 -18.77
C MET A 1 -14.54 -22.84 -18.06
N ALA A 2 -13.25 -22.98 -18.34
CA ALA A 2 -12.22 -22.10 -17.78
C ALA A 2 -12.21 -20.81 -18.61
N VAL A 3 -12.68 -19.70 -18.05
CA VAL A 3 -12.47 -18.38 -18.64
C VAL A 3 -10.96 -18.12 -18.56
N ALA A 4 -10.29 -18.03 -19.70
CA ALA A 4 -8.89 -17.64 -19.74
C ALA A 4 -8.77 -16.23 -19.16
N SER A 5 -8.25 -16.13 -17.94
CA SER A 5 -8.05 -14.83 -17.28
C SER A 5 -6.98 -14.05 -18.04
N LYS A 6 -7.41 -13.04 -18.79
CA LYS A 6 -6.49 -12.11 -19.47
C LYS A 6 -5.66 -11.42 -18.38
N ARG A 7 -4.35 -11.67 -18.36
CA ARG A 7 -3.43 -11.00 -17.42
C ARG A 7 -3.48 -9.50 -17.69
N ILE A 8 -3.92 -8.73 -16.70
CA ILE A 8 -3.92 -7.27 -16.76
C ILE A 8 -2.50 -6.79 -16.52
N ARG A 9 -2.01 -5.84 -17.32
CA ARG A 9 -0.72 -5.19 -17.08
C ARG A 9 -0.97 -3.92 -16.27
N ARG A 10 -0.46 -3.90 -15.05
CA ARG A 10 -0.41 -2.72 -14.17
C ARG A 10 0.42 -1.61 -14.82
N ARG A 11 -0.02 -0.36 -14.66
CA ARG A 11 0.67 0.85 -15.11
C ARG A 11 0.60 1.94 -14.05
N ILE A 12 1.62 2.79 -14.01
CA ILE A 12 1.61 4.00 -13.20
C ILE A 12 0.41 4.87 -13.60
N GLY A 13 -0.31 5.37 -12.60
CA GLY A 13 -1.53 6.16 -12.77
C GLY A 13 -2.82 5.33 -12.92
N ASP A 14 -2.76 4.00 -13.04
CA ASP A 14 -3.96 3.16 -13.03
C ASP A 14 -4.73 3.37 -11.72
N ILE A 15 -6.04 3.56 -11.84
CA ILE A 15 -6.97 3.68 -10.73
C ILE A 15 -7.68 2.34 -10.57
N LEU A 16 -7.64 1.84 -9.35
CA LEU A 16 -8.18 0.55 -8.94
C LEU A 16 -9.41 0.77 -8.05
N GLN A 17 -10.44 -0.04 -8.27
CA GLN A 17 -11.54 -0.16 -7.32
C GLN A 17 -11.33 -1.40 -6.45
N ILE A 18 -11.46 -1.23 -5.15
CA ILE A 18 -11.25 -2.29 -4.15
C ILE A 18 -12.59 -2.58 -3.52
N ASP A 19 -13.15 -3.76 -3.82
CA ASP A 19 -14.38 -4.22 -3.18
C ASP A 19 -14.13 -4.53 -1.69
N LEU A 20 -14.93 -3.91 -0.84
CA LEU A 20 -14.92 -4.11 0.61
C LEU A 20 -16.11 -4.98 1.06
N GLY A 21 -16.90 -5.54 0.15
CA GLY A 21 -18.11 -6.30 0.47
C GLY A 21 -19.31 -5.40 0.76
N ASP A 22 -20.50 -5.99 0.83
CA ASP A 22 -21.76 -5.30 1.13
C ASP A 22 -22.06 -4.08 0.22
N GLY A 23 -21.57 -4.13 -1.02
CA GLY A 23 -21.71 -3.04 -1.99
C GLY A 23 -20.84 -1.82 -1.70
N GLN A 24 -19.89 -1.94 -0.77
CA GLN A 24 -18.93 -0.90 -0.42
C GLN A 24 -17.61 -1.09 -1.16
N HIS A 25 -16.96 0.01 -1.52
CA HIS A 25 -15.64 0.01 -2.12
C HIS A 25 -14.78 1.19 -1.69
N CYS A 26 -13.47 1.04 -1.89
CA CYS A 26 -12.47 2.10 -1.82
C CYS A 26 -11.73 2.22 -3.16
N TYR A 27 -10.90 3.24 -3.27
CA TYR A 27 -10.05 3.46 -4.44
C TYR A 27 -8.57 3.43 -4.09
N ALA A 28 -7.77 3.00 -5.04
CA ALA A 28 -6.32 3.13 -4.99
C ALA A 28 -5.78 3.59 -6.34
N GLN A 29 -4.60 4.18 -6.33
CA GLN A 29 -3.87 4.57 -7.54
C GLN A 29 -2.46 3.98 -7.53
N VAL A 30 -2.02 3.46 -8.66
CA VAL A 30 -0.66 2.94 -8.80
C VAL A 30 0.33 4.12 -8.90
N SER A 31 1.18 4.31 -7.88
CA SER A 31 2.21 5.36 -7.89
C SER A 31 3.56 4.88 -8.43
N GLY A 32 3.91 3.63 -8.16
CA GLY A 32 5.11 2.96 -8.67
C GLY A 32 4.97 1.45 -8.57
N GLU A 33 5.95 0.67 -9.00
CA GLU A 33 5.96 -0.76 -8.72
C GLU A 33 6.93 -1.05 -7.56
N PRO A 34 6.48 -1.71 -6.46
CA PRO A 34 5.14 -2.27 -6.20
C PRO A 34 4.17 -1.32 -5.48
N VAL A 35 4.52 -0.04 -5.23
CA VAL A 35 3.79 0.88 -4.36
C VAL A 35 2.46 1.39 -4.96
N MET A 36 1.40 1.37 -4.15
CA MET A 36 0.11 1.98 -4.46
C MET A 36 -0.26 2.99 -3.38
N VAL A 37 -1.00 4.02 -3.79
CA VAL A 37 -1.64 5.00 -2.91
C VAL A 37 -3.07 4.54 -2.66
N PHE A 38 -3.46 4.39 -1.40
CA PHE A 38 -4.83 4.06 -0.99
C PHE A 38 -5.50 5.32 -0.47
N PHE A 39 -6.66 5.65 -1.02
CA PHE A 39 -7.41 6.84 -0.64
C PHE A 39 -8.33 6.56 0.54
N ASP A 40 -8.54 7.59 1.35
CA ASP A 40 -9.52 7.59 2.42
C ASP A 40 -10.95 7.67 1.86
N GLY A 41 -11.90 7.13 2.61
CA GLY A 41 -13.32 7.08 2.28
C GLY A 41 -13.80 5.70 1.81
N ILE A 42 -14.98 5.32 2.31
CA ILE A 42 -15.76 4.17 1.84
C ILE A 42 -16.94 4.69 1.04
N PHE A 43 -17.17 4.10 -0.13
CA PHE A 43 -18.17 4.52 -1.09
C PHE A 43 -19.13 3.37 -1.38
N THR A 44 -20.42 3.68 -1.55
CA THR A 44 -21.43 2.72 -2.06
C THR A 44 -21.83 3.01 -3.51
N GLU A 45 -21.44 4.18 -4.01
CA GLU A 45 -21.66 4.62 -5.39
C GLU A 45 -20.32 5.01 -6.02
N ALA A 46 -20.23 4.93 -7.34
CA ALA A 46 -19.02 5.34 -8.04
C ALA A 46 -18.91 6.87 -8.08
N ILE A 47 -17.75 7.41 -7.72
CA ILE A 47 -17.44 8.82 -7.95
C ILE A 47 -16.76 9.02 -9.32
N LEU A 48 -16.62 10.27 -9.75
CA LEU A 48 -15.93 10.58 -11.00
C LEU A 48 -14.45 10.19 -10.89
N ILE A 49 -13.94 9.55 -11.94
CA ILE A 49 -12.54 9.11 -12.02
C ILE A 49 -11.56 10.29 -11.88
N ASP A 50 -11.96 11.48 -12.34
CA ASP A 50 -11.18 12.71 -12.22
C ASP A 50 -11.00 13.19 -10.77
N ASP A 51 -11.93 12.84 -9.88
CA ASP A 51 -11.92 13.29 -8.49
C ASP A 51 -11.09 12.36 -7.59
N ILE A 52 -10.93 11.09 -7.97
CA ILE A 52 -10.25 10.06 -7.16
C ILE A 52 -8.84 10.48 -6.71
N PRO A 53 -7.95 11.02 -7.58
CA PRO A 53 -6.61 11.43 -7.17
C PRO A 53 -6.57 12.59 -6.17
N THR A 54 -7.69 13.30 -5.98
CA THR A 54 -7.81 14.43 -5.05
C THR A 54 -8.30 14.02 -3.66
N LEU A 55 -8.72 12.76 -3.49
CA LEU A 55 -9.11 12.24 -2.20
C LEU A 55 -7.93 12.26 -1.21
N PRO A 56 -8.20 12.44 0.09
CA PRO A 56 -7.17 12.28 1.12
C PRO A 56 -6.53 10.90 1.03
N VAL A 57 -5.23 10.80 1.32
CA VAL A 57 -4.51 9.52 1.32
C VAL A 57 -4.64 8.86 2.70
N ALA A 58 -5.15 7.64 2.73
CA ALA A 58 -5.17 6.81 3.94
C ALA A 58 -3.78 6.26 4.25
N PHE A 59 -3.12 5.65 3.25
CA PHE A 59 -1.76 5.10 3.37
C PHE A 59 -1.17 4.73 2.00
N ARG A 60 0.15 4.47 1.98
CA ARG A 60 0.90 4.06 0.78
C ARG A 60 1.58 2.72 1.06
N LEU A 61 1.33 1.70 0.25
CA LEU A 61 1.82 0.33 0.52
C LEU A 61 2.37 -0.37 -0.73
N SER A 62 3.36 -1.22 -0.51
CA SER A 62 3.77 -2.22 -1.48
C SER A 62 2.78 -3.39 -1.48
N VAL A 63 2.17 -3.67 -2.62
CA VAL A 63 1.17 -4.75 -2.75
C VAL A 63 1.58 -5.76 -3.78
N SER A 64 1.27 -7.04 -3.51
CA SER A 64 1.53 -8.14 -4.41
C SER A 64 0.91 -7.91 -5.78
N ASN A 65 1.68 -8.15 -6.84
CA ASN A 65 1.27 -7.82 -8.22
C ASN A 65 0.04 -8.60 -8.69
N PHE A 66 -0.31 -9.72 -8.03
CA PHE A 66 -1.51 -10.47 -8.37
C PHE A 66 -2.81 -9.71 -8.07
N ALA A 67 -2.76 -8.71 -7.18
CA ALA A 67 -3.89 -7.83 -6.88
C ALA A 67 -4.47 -7.23 -8.18
N VAL A 68 -3.59 -6.79 -9.08
CA VAL A 68 -3.98 -6.21 -10.38
C VAL A 68 -3.93 -7.25 -11.49
N THR A 69 -2.84 -8.02 -11.60
CA THR A 69 -2.61 -8.88 -12.78
C THR A 69 -3.60 -10.04 -12.90
N ARG A 70 -4.25 -10.45 -11.80
CA ARG A 70 -5.35 -11.43 -11.81
C ARG A 70 -6.74 -10.80 -11.80
N GLY A 71 -6.83 -9.46 -11.84
CA GLY A 71 -8.10 -8.74 -11.82
C GLY A 71 -8.84 -8.81 -10.48
N VAL A 72 -8.13 -9.06 -9.37
CA VAL A 72 -8.75 -9.01 -8.03
C VAL A 72 -9.26 -7.60 -7.77
N TRP A 73 -8.47 -6.59 -8.13
CA TRP A 73 -8.88 -5.19 -8.15
C TRP A 73 -8.96 -4.71 -9.59
N PRO A 74 -10.18 -4.48 -10.13
CA PRO A 74 -10.33 -4.01 -11.50
C PRO A 74 -9.73 -2.61 -11.67
N VAL A 75 -9.05 -2.40 -12.79
CA VAL A 75 -8.64 -1.07 -13.25
C VAL A 75 -9.86 -0.38 -13.86
N ILE A 76 -10.33 0.70 -13.23
CA ILE A 76 -11.52 1.44 -13.66
C ILE A 76 -11.19 2.67 -14.51
N GLY A 77 -9.93 3.07 -14.54
CA GLY A 77 -9.44 4.21 -15.30
C GLY A 77 -7.96 4.46 -15.06
N SER A 78 -7.46 5.57 -15.59
CA SER A 78 -6.09 6.02 -15.33
C SER A 78 -6.07 7.54 -15.30
N ARG A 79 -5.29 8.10 -14.37
CA ARG A 79 -5.02 9.53 -14.25
C ARG A 79 -3.57 9.78 -13.89
N PRO A 80 -3.01 10.95 -14.25
CA PRO A 80 -1.74 11.39 -13.71
C PRO A 80 -1.77 11.37 -12.19
N LEU A 81 -0.63 11.07 -11.59
CA LEU A 81 -0.44 11.25 -10.14
C LEU A 81 -0.37 12.74 -9.84
N THR A 82 -0.91 13.15 -8.69
CA THR A 82 -0.57 14.45 -8.11
C THR A 82 0.93 14.47 -7.76
N PRO A 83 1.58 15.64 -7.65
CA PRO A 83 2.98 15.72 -7.25
C PRO A 83 3.28 14.96 -5.94
N GLU A 84 2.37 15.06 -4.97
CA GLU A 84 2.48 14.34 -3.69
C GLU A 84 2.35 12.82 -3.86
N ASN A 85 1.41 12.35 -4.70
CA ASN A 85 1.21 10.91 -4.92
C ASN A 85 2.28 10.30 -5.83
N ALA A 86 3.02 11.13 -6.56
CA ALA A 86 4.18 10.74 -7.35
C ALA A 86 5.45 10.58 -6.51
N GLU A 87 5.50 11.15 -5.30
CA GLU A 87 6.64 11.00 -4.41
C GLU A 87 6.71 9.58 -3.85
N GLU A 88 7.89 8.96 -4.00
CA GLU A 88 8.14 7.64 -3.44
C GLU A 88 8.27 7.76 -1.90
N PRO A 89 7.46 7.03 -1.12
CA PRO A 89 7.56 7.09 0.33
C PRO A 89 8.79 6.32 0.82
N PHE A 90 9.41 6.81 1.90
CA PHE A 90 10.36 6.02 2.67
C PHE A 90 9.62 4.92 3.43
N PHE A 91 10.19 3.72 3.42
CA PHE A 91 9.77 2.62 4.28
C PHE A 91 10.86 2.30 5.30
N TYR A 92 10.53 1.58 6.36
CA TYR A 92 11.53 0.99 7.24
C TYR A 92 11.56 -0.54 7.13
N LYS A 93 12.67 -1.13 7.50
CA LYS A 93 12.83 -2.59 7.64
C LYS A 93 13.49 -2.89 8.97
N GLN A 94 13.09 -3.98 9.58
CA GLN A 94 13.73 -4.53 10.76
C GLN A 94 14.17 -5.97 10.48
N ASP A 95 15.42 -6.30 10.80
CA ASP A 95 15.91 -7.67 10.69
C ASP A 95 15.62 -8.50 11.96
N ASP A 96 15.98 -9.78 11.91
CA ASP A 96 15.83 -10.75 13.00
C ASP A 96 16.60 -10.39 14.27
N ARG A 97 17.65 -9.58 14.15
CA ARG A 97 18.47 -9.05 15.26
C ARG A 97 17.97 -7.72 15.78
N GLY A 98 16.87 -7.20 15.24
CA GLY A 98 16.26 -5.94 15.64
C GLY A 98 16.93 -4.69 15.07
N ARG A 99 17.87 -4.82 14.12
CA ARG A 99 18.51 -3.69 13.46
C ARG A 99 17.54 -3.03 12.48
N LEU A 100 17.54 -1.70 12.47
CA LEU A 100 16.63 -0.90 11.66
C LEU A 100 17.33 -0.33 10.44
N PHE A 101 16.57 -0.25 9.34
CA PHE A 101 17.02 0.28 8.07
C PHE A 101 15.92 1.14 7.44
N LEU A 102 16.32 2.24 6.79
CA LEU A 102 15.46 2.94 5.84
C LEU A 102 15.56 2.24 4.50
N TYR A 103 14.44 2.14 3.80
CA TYR A 103 14.31 1.52 2.49
C TYR A 103 13.72 2.52 1.49
N HIS A 104 14.44 2.81 0.40
CA HIS A 104 14.05 3.79 -0.63
C HIS A 104 14.94 3.69 -1.89
N SER A 105 14.41 4.03 -3.06
CA SER A 105 15.16 4.00 -4.34
C SER A 105 16.40 4.90 -4.38
N SER A 106 16.40 6.01 -3.64
CA SER A 106 17.58 6.89 -3.52
C SER A 106 18.81 6.19 -2.94
N PHE A 107 18.63 5.02 -2.29
CA PHE A 107 19.70 4.18 -1.78
C PHE A 107 20.08 3.04 -2.74
N ALA A 108 19.72 3.12 -4.04
CA ALA A 108 20.01 2.05 -5.00
C ALA A 108 21.49 1.62 -5.04
N SER A 109 22.44 2.54 -4.82
CA SER A 109 23.87 2.22 -4.72
C SER A 109 24.27 1.42 -3.48
N GLN A 110 23.38 1.31 -2.49
CA GLN A 110 23.52 0.60 -1.22
C GLN A 110 22.48 -0.53 -1.10
N ASN A 111 22.08 -1.12 -2.23
CA ASN A 111 21.07 -2.18 -2.26
C ASN A 111 19.71 -1.74 -1.66
N TYR A 112 19.32 -0.48 -1.93
CA TYR A 112 18.03 0.12 -1.55
C TYR A 112 17.82 0.34 -0.05
N GLU A 113 18.79 0.02 0.81
CA GLU A 113 18.67 0.16 2.26
C GLU A 113 19.86 0.86 2.92
N ARG A 114 19.61 1.56 4.02
CA ARG A 114 20.64 2.22 4.84
C ARG A 114 20.32 2.03 6.33
N PRO A 115 21.30 1.80 7.22
CA PRO A 115 21.06 1.77 8.66
C PRO A 115 20.28 3.00 9.15
N ALA A 116 19.39 2.78 10.13
CA ALA A 116 18.47 3.79 10.65
C ALA A 116 18.36 3.71 12.18
N SER A 117 18.02 4.84 12.79
CA SER A 117 17.62 4.89 14.19
C SER A 117 16.11 4.63 14.34
N LEU A 118 15.65 4.37 15.57
CA LEU A 118 14.21 4.28 15.84
C LEU A 118 13.49 5.58 15.45
N ALA A 119 14.09 6.73 15.73
CA ALA A 119 13.49 8.03 15.41
C ALA A 119 13.28 8.22 13.90
N ASP A 120 14.19 7.70 13.07
CA ASP A 120 14.06 7.75 11.60
C ASP A 120 12.91 6.87 11.09
N CYS A 121 12.53 5.83 11.83
CA CYS A 121 11.48 4.88 11.43
C CYS A 121 10.09 5.26 11.94
N ILE A 122 9.97 6.20 12.88
CA ILE A 122 8.67 6.61 13.45
C ILE A 122 7.80 7.21 12.35
N GLY A 123 6.59 6.70 12.20
CA GLY A 123 5.61 7.18 11.21
C GLY A 123 5.80 6.61 9.80
N LEU A 124 6.86 5.83 9.55
CA LEU A 124 7.05 5.15 8.27
C LEU A 124 6.30 3.82 8.25
N GLU A 125 5.92 3.39 7.04
CA GLU A 125 5.39 2.04 6.81
C GLU A 125 6.52 1.01 6.78
N CYS A 126 6.22 -0.22 7.20
CA CYS A 126 7.18 -1.32 7.07
C CYS A 126 7.30 -1.72 5.58
N ALA A 127 8.53 -1.97 5.13
CA ALA A 127 8.88 -2.45 3.80
C ALA A 127 8.48 -3.92 3.65
N ALA A 128 7.17 -4.16 3.56
CA ALA A 128 6.55 -5.46 3.38
C ALA A 128 5.65 -5.44 2.15
N VAL A 129 5.56 -6.58 1.46
CA VAL A 129 4.59 -6.78 0.38
C VAL A 129 3.31 -7.30 0.99
N TRP A 130 2.22 -6.56 0.82
CA TRP A 130 0.90 -6.92 1.34
C TRP A 130 0.11 -7.75 0.33
N ASP A 131 -0.64 -8.72 0.83
CA ASP A 131 -1.66 -9.41 0.05
C ASP A 131 -2.97 -8.60 0.03
N PRO A 132 -3.78 -8.71 -1.04
CA PRO A 132 -5.01 -7.94 -1.18
C PRO A 132 -5.96 -8.05 0.01
N GLU A 133 -6.10 -9.25 0.56
CA GLU A 133 -6.97 -9.54 1.71
C GLU A 133 -6.55 -8.76 2.95
N HIS A 134 -5.24 -8.65 3.21
CA HIS A 134 -4.71 -7.89 4.34
C HIS A 134 -4.95 -6.38 4.17
N VAL A 135 -4.91 -5.89 2.93
CA VAL A 135 -5.21 -4.49 2.60
C VAL A 135 -6.70 -4.19 2.80
N ILE A 136 -7.60 -5.09 2.38
CA ILE A 136 -9.04 -4.96 2.61
C ILE A 136 -9.35 -4.90 4.11
N ASP A 137 -8.75 -5.80 4.92
CA ASP A 137 -8.87 -5.75 6.39
C ASP A 137 -8.44 -4.37 6.92
N ARG A 138 -7.30 -3.85 6.45
CA ARG A 138 -6.77 -2.55 6.89
C ARG A 138 -7.64 -1.37 6.48
N LEU A 139 -8.19 -1.36 5.27
CA LEU A 139 -9.11 -0.31 4.80
C LEU A 139 -10.38 -0.26 5.66
N ARG A 140 -10.96 -1.43 5.97
CA ARG A 140 -12.15 -1.52 6.85
C ARG A 140 -11.83 -1.04 8.26
N ASP A 141 -10.71 -1.49 8.85
CA ASP A 141 -10.30 -1.06 10.19
C ASP A 141 -10.00 0.44 10.23
N HIS A 142 -9.34 0.99 9.21
CA HIS A 142 -9.04 2.42 9.09
C HIS A 142 -10.33 3.25 9.08
N ALA A 143 -11.32 2.88 8.26
CA ALA A 143 -12.60 3.58 8.19
C ALA A 143 -13.39 3.52 9.51
N LEU A 144 -13.18 2.47 10.32
CA LEU A 144 -13.79 2.32 11.65
C LEU A 144 -12.94 2.92 12.78
N GLY A 145 -11.78 3.53 12.47
CA GLY A 145 -10.85 4.05 13.47
C GLY A 145 -10.27 2.97 14.39
N LYS A 146 -10.22 1.71 13.94
CA LYS A 146 -9.75 0.56 14.72
C LYS A 146 -8.28 0.24 14.42
N PRO A 147 -7.52 -0.27 15.41
CA PRO A 147 -6.22 -0.84 15.15
C PRO A 147 -6.33 -2.04 14.20
N ASN A 148 -5.42 -2.13 13.22
CA ASN A 148 -5.37 -3.24 12.28
C ASN A 148 -4.28 -4.25 12.68
N ARG A 149 -4.65 -5.53 12.79
CA ARG A 149 -3.74 -6.60 13.24
C ARG A 149 -2.46 -6.73 12.40
N TRP A 150 -2.54 -6.48 11.08
CA TRP A 150 -1.40 -6.63 10.18
C TRP A 150 -0.40 -5.50 10.40
N VAL A 151 -0.90 -4.26 10.57
CA VAL A 151 -0.09 -3.10 10.97
C VAL A 151 0.59 -3.37 12.31
N GLU A 152 -0.16 -3.85 13.30
CA GLU A 152 0.39 -4.18 14.63
C GLU A 152 1.48 -5.25 14.55
N SER A 153 1.31 -6.28 13.71
CA SER A 153 2.29 -7.35 13.53
C SER A 153 3.61 -6.88 12.91
N LEU A 154 3.56 -5.78 12.15
CA LEU A 154 4.69 -5.21 11.42
C LEU A 154 5.43 -4.13 12.20
N LYS A 155 4.88 -3.62 13.31
CA LYS A 155 5.53 -2.59 14.14
C LYS A 155 6.93 -3.01 14.56
N VAL A 156 7.82 -2.01 14.67
CA VAL A 156 9.17 -2.18 15.21
C VAL A 156 9.09 -2.91 16.56
N LYS A 157 9.75 -4.07 16.62
CA LYS A 157 9.88 -4.86 17.83
C LYS A 157 11.05 -4.31 18.63
N ALA A 158 10.85 -4.06 19.92
CA ALA A 158 11.98 -3.79 20.78
C ALA A 158 12.91 -5.03 20.79
N PRO A 159 14.25 -4.86 20.84
CA PRO A 159 15.12 -6.00 21.01
C PRO A 159 14.71 -6.74 22.28
N SER A 160 14.39 -8.03 22.13
CA SER A 160 14.22 -8.92 23.28
C SER A 160 15.56 -9.00 23.99
N ILE A 161 15.69 -8.34 25.13
CA ILE A 161 16.85 -8.52 26.01
C ILE A 161 16.83 -9.99 26.44
N PRO A 162 17.83 -10.81 26.10
CA PRO A 162 17.98 -12.11 26.74
C PRO A 162 18.27 -11.85 28.22
N GLY A 163 17.38 -12.27 29.10
CA GLY A 163 17.62 -12.31 30.55
C GLY A 163 18.66 -13.35 30.92
#